data_AF-A0A3E0DWA4-F1
#
_entry.id   AF-A0A3E0DWA4-F1
#
_cell.length_a   1.000
_cell.length_b   1.000
_cell.length_c   1.000
_cell.angle_alpha   90.00
_cell.angle_beta   90.00
_cell.angle_gamma   90.00
#
_symmetry.space_group_name_H-M   'P 1'
#
loop_
_entity.id
_entity.type
_entity.pdbx_description
1 polymer ?
#
loop_
_entity_poly.entity_id
_entity_poly.type
_entity_poly.pdbx_seq_one_letter_code
_entity_poly.pdbx_strand_id
1 'polypeptide(L)'
;MKKIELLRYNNFLLKQIELTQKRVIKPIYRGDSMENLCEKLNVFYDQKEIDIPTLLERLFMVGEKAQRYYTNDENFKIDDAYDFVFENIMKYFTTSLKNKNKHTIAFFERNITLKIFFSDRNNKQLFLEKIGNATQRERIAIRNYYLTLLHQLASINYKKKSHLVSTSKDYKIAEKFAKEVILHCWQPIQMERNIIKKYKLPHYSVLPYDYQKELTIIGGILPHFISGLEIIKTKEFYPNPNIFINDITNEHFLNGLEIDQSNFDNIVNSTNYKITLETDGIDIWER
;
A
#
# COMPACT_ATOMS: atom_id res chain seq x y z
N MET A 1 -31.20 2.02 0.93
CA MET A 1 -30.68 0.91 1.74
C MET A 1 -31.84 0.20 2.43
N LYS A 2 -32.01 -1.10 2.21
CA LYS A 2 -33.04 -1.94 2.86
C LYS A 2 -32.69 -2.16 4.33
N LYS A 3 -33.68 -2.54 5.15
CA LYS A 3 -33.48 -2.81 6.59
C LYS A 3 -32.36 -3.83 6.86
N ILE A 4 -32.28 -4.87 6.03
CA ILE A 4 -31.24 -5.91 6.15
C ILE A 4 -29.84 -5.38 5.81
N GLU A 5 -29.73 -4.52 4.80
CA GLU A 5 -28.46 -3.89 4.39
C GLU A 5 -27.94 -2.96 5.49
N LEU A 6 -28.83 -2.17 6.11
CA LEU A 6 -28.48 -1.32 7.24
C LEU A 6 -27.99 -2.14 8.45
N LEU A 7 -28.66 -3.25 8.74
CA LEU A 7 -28.25 -4.17 9.80
C LEU A 7 -26.85 -4.74 9.53
N ARG A 8 -26.60 -5.22 8.30
CA ARG A 8 -25.30 -5.77 7.89
C ARG A 8 -24.18 -4.74 7.99
N TYR A 9 -24.43 -3.52 7.52
CA TYR A 9 -23.44 -2.45 7.63
C TYR A 9 -23.14 -2.04 9.07
N ASN A 10 -24.17 -1.93 9.92
CA ASN A 10 -23.96 -1.66 11.34
C ASN A 10 -23.15 -2.78 12.01
N ASN A 11 -23.44 -4.05 11.69
CA ASN A 11 -22.68 -5.19 12.19
C ASN A 11 -21.22 -5.13 11.74
N PHE A 12 -20.97 -4.81 10.46
CA PHE A 12 -19.62 -4.60 9.93
C PHE A 12 -18.87 -3.53 10.73
N LEU A 13 -19.46 -2.35 10.92
CA LEU A 13 -18.83 -1.24 11.64
C LEU A 13 -18.53 -1.59 13.10
N LEU A 14 -19.49 -2.19 13.81
CA LEU A 14 -19.30 -2.64 15.19
C LEU A 14 -18.15 -3.65 15.29
N LYS A 15 -18.09 -4.59 14.34
CA LYS A 15 -17.04 -5.61 14.29
C LYS A 15 -15.67 -5.01 13.98
N GLN A 16 -15.60 -4.06 13.05
CA GLN A 16 -14.36 -3.36 12.73
C GLN A 16 -13.82 -2.60 13.94
N ILE A 17 -14.69 -1.94 14.71
CA ILE A 17 -14.33 -1.25 15.96
C ILE A 17 -13.81 -2.26 16.99
N GLU A 18 -14.52 -3.37 17.20
CA GLU A 18 -14.11 -4.44 18.13
C GLU A 18 -12.72 -4.98 17.79
N LEU A 19 -12.48 -5.34 16.54
CA LEU A 19 -11.20 -5.92 16.09
C LEU A 19 -10.07 -4.90 16.08
N THR A 20 -10.36 -3.63 15.83
CA THR A 20 -9.39 -2.54 15.97
C THR A 20 -8.96 -2.37 17.43
N GLN A 21 -9.91 -2.37 18.37
CA GLN A 21 -9.62 -2.27 19.82
C GLN A 21 -8.80 -3.47 20.31
N LYS A 22 -9.11 -4.67 19.81
CA LYS A 22 -8.35 -5.90 20.08
C LYS A 22 -6.98 -5.96 19.38
N ARG A 23 -6.64 -4.96 18.56
CA ARG A 23 -5.41 -4.92 17.75
C ARG A 23 -5.25 -6.15 16.87
N VAL A 24 -6.36 -6.60 16.28
CA VAL A 24 -6.38 -7.65 15.24
C VAL A 24 -6.21 -7.01 13.87
N ILE A 25 -6.86 -5.87 13.65
CA ILE A 25 -6.75 -5.07 12.43
C ILE A 25 -6.33 -3.64 12.72
N LYS A 26 -5.92 -2.90 11.70
CA LYS A 26 -5.71 -1.45 11.73
C LYS A 26 -6.56 -0.77 10.66
N PRO A 27 -7.39 0.21 11.01
CA PRO A 27 -7.97 1.10 10.02
C PRO A 27 -6.86 1.92 9.38
N ILE A 28 -6.98 2.14 8.07
CA ILE A 28 -6.07 2.96 7.28
C ILE A 28 -6.86 3.74 6.25
N TYR A 29 -6.32 4.89 5.87
CA TYR A 29 -7.00 5.86 5.02
C TYR A 29 -6.05 6.31 3.91
N ARG A 30 -6.57 6.43 2.69
CA ARG A 30 -5.82 6.99 1.57
C ARG A 30 -6.57 8.16 0.98
N GLY A 31 -6.02 9.37 1.18
CA GLY A 31 -6.46 10.56 0.49
C GLY A 31 -5.89 10.60 -0.93
N ASP A 32 -6.73 10.96 -1.90
CA ASP A 32 -6.33 11.19 -3.29
C ASP A 32 -7.16 12.32 -3.92
N SER A 33 -6.87 12.66 -5.17
CA SER A 33 -7.76 13.48 -6.01
C SER A 33 -8.72 12.59 -6.80
N MET A 34 -9.91 13.12 -7.06
CA MET A 34 -10.91 12.43 -7.87
C MET A 34 -10.39 12.21 -9.29
N GLU A 35 -9.77 13.23 -9.88
CA GLU A 35 -9.12 13.17 -11.20
C GLU A 35 -8.17 11.97 -11.33
N ASN A 36 -7.24 11.80 -10.40
CA ASN A 36 -6.28 10.69 -10.40
C ASN A 36 -6.94 9.32 -10.22
N LEU A 37 -7.98 9.22 -9.38
CA LEU A 37 -8.70 7.97 -9.18
C LEU A 37 -9.47 7.58 -10.46
N CYS A 38 -10.18 8.54 -11.07
CA CYS A 38 -10.86 8.35 -12.34
C CYS A 38 -9.88 8.01 -13.46
N GLU A 39 -8.72 8.66 -13.54
CA GLU A 39 -7.68 8.37 -14.53
C GLU A 39 -7.23 6.90 -14.41
N LYS A 40 -6.87 6.43 -13.20
CA LYS A 40 -6.43 5.04 -13.00
C LYS A 40 -7.51 4.03 -13.37
N LEU A 41 -8.75 4.31 -13.00
CA LEU A 41 -9.90 3.45 -13.25
C LEU A 41 -10.52 3.69 -14.64
N ASN A 42 -9.92 4.55 -15.48
CA ASN A 42 -10.39 4.92 -16.82
C ASN A 42 -11.86 5.38 -16.87
N VAL A 43 -12.28 6.14 -15.86
CA VAL A 43 -13.62 6.73 -15.77
C VAL A 43 -13.57 8.16 -16.28
N PHE A 44 -14.58 8.56 -17.04
CA PHE A 44 -14.69 9.94 -17.49
C PHE A 44 -14.78 10.88 -16.29
N TYR A 45 -13.99 11.96 -16.33
CA TYR A 45 -13.94 12.96 -15.27
C TYR A 45 -14.14 14.35 -15.86
N ASP A 46 -15.27 14.97 -15.51
CA ASP A 46 -15.51 16.41 -15.57
C ASP A 46 -15.79 16.89 -14.14
N GLN A 47 -15.29 18.08 -13.77
CA GLN A 47 -15.58 18.70 -12.48
C GLN A 47 -17.08 18.87 -12.20
N LYS A 48 -17.91 18.83 -13.24
CA LYS A 48 -19.38 18.91 -13.14
C LYS A 48 -20.08 17.55 -13.16
N GLU A 49 -19.47 16.53 -13.76
CA GLU A 49 -20.11 15.25 -14.00
C GLU A 49 -19.08 14.11 -13.92
N ILE A 50 -19.34 13.16 -13.03
CA ILE A 50 -18.53 11.96 -12.84
C ILE A 50 -19.47 10.77 -12.86
N ASP A 51 -19.12 9.74 -13.63
CA ASP A 51 -19.82 8.47 -13.62
C ASP A 51 -19.46 7.67 -12.35
N ILE A 52 -20.08 8.06 -11.24
CA ILE A 52 -19.89 7.44 -9.92
C ILE A 52 -20.22 5.93 -9.94
N PRO A 53 -21.31 5.46 -10.57
CA PRO A 53 -21.58 4.01 -10.69
C PRO A 53 -20.39 3.23 -11.28
N THR A 54 -19.87 3.65 -12.44
CA THR A 54 -18.72 2.97 -13.08
C THR A 54 -17.45 3.09 -12.22
N LEU A 55 -17.24 4.23 -11.57
CA LEU A 55 -16.13 4.42 -10.63
C LEU A 55 -16.16 3.42 -9.48
N LEU A 56 -17.32 3.26 -8.83
CA LEU A 56 -17.48 2.37 -7.69
C LEU A 56 -17.39 0.90 -8.12
N GLU A 57 -18.01 0.54 -9.26
CA GLU A 57 -17.89 -0.82 -9.82
C GLU A 57 -16.43 -1.20 -10.02
N ARG A 58 -15.67 -0.36 -10.71
CA ARG A 58 -14.25 -0.62 -10.99
C ARG A 58 -13.43 -0.62 -9.71
N LEU A 59 -13.59 0.38 -8.84
CA LEU A 59 -12.85 0.47 -7.58
C LEU A 59 -13.07 -0.77 -6.70
N PHE A 60 -14.32 -1.21 -6.54
CA PHE A 60 -14.64 -2.37 -5.69
C PHE A 60 -14.44 -3.71 -6.39
N MET A 61 -14.12 -3.74 -7.69
CA MET A 61 -13.67 -4.95 -8.40
C MET A 61 -12.14 -5.08 -8.42
N VAL A 62 -11.42 -3.98 -8.66
CA VAL A 62 -9.96 -4.02 -8.93
C VAL A 62 -9.10 -3.41 -7.83
N GLY A 63 -9.67 -2.58 -6.95
CA GLY A 63 -8.94 -1.86 -5.91
C GLY A 63 -8.06 -0.72 -6.43
N GLU A 64 -7.17 -0.23 -5.58
CA GLU A 64 -6.26 0.88 -5.87
C GLU A 64 -4.80 0.38 -5.91
N LYS A 65 -4.16 0.43 -7.08
CA LYS A 65 -2.81 -0.12 -7.28
C LYS A 65 -1.72 0.95 -7.18
N ALA A 66 -0.50 0.52 -6.85
CA ALA A 66 0.68 1.38 -6.85
C ALA A 66 1.02 1.88 -8.27
N GLN A 67 1.85 2.93 -8.33
CA GLN A 67 2.23 3.59 -9.59
C GLN A 67 2.83 2.61 -10.62
N ARG A 68 3.58 1.61 -10.17
CA ARG A 68 4.18 0.55 -11.00
C ARG A 68 3.17 -0.09 -11.96
N TYR A 69 1.94 -0.31 -11.50
CA TYR A 69 0.90 -1.02 -12.26
C TYR A 69 0.26 -0.18 -13.36
N TYR A 70 0.65 1.10 -13.47
CA TYR A 70 0.20 2.03 -14.50
C TYR A 70 1.29 2.32 -15.54
N THR A 71 2.53 1.90 -15.30
CA THR A 71 3.68 2.26 -16.15
C THR A 71 4.32 1.03 -16.77
N ASN A 72 4.76 1.15 -18.02
CA ASN A 72 5.50 0.09 -18.74
C ASN A 72 6.98 0.01 -18.30
N ASP A 73 7.31 0.42 -17.09
CA ASP A 73 8.71 0.43 -16.63
C ASP A 73 9.18 -1.01 -16.44
N GLU A 74 10.34 -1.39 -16.96
CA GLU A 74 10.89 -2.76 -16.87
C GLU A 74 11.70 -2.98 -15.58
N ASN A 75 11.29 -2.37 -14.46
CA ASN A 75 11.94 -2.65 -13.18
C ASN A 75 11.66 -4.10 -12.72
N PHE A 76 12.27 -4.51 -11.60
CA PHE A 76 11.96 -5.79 -10.97
C PHE A 76 10.48 -5.90 -10.54
N LYS A 77 9.95 -7.12 -10.55
CA LYS A 77 8.57 -7.46 -10.15
C LYS A 77 8.36 -7.40 -8.63
N ILE A 78 7.11 -7.36 -8.20
CA ILE A 78 6.73 -7.40 -6.77
C ILE A 78 7.23 -8.65 -6.03
N ASP A 79 7.57 -9.74 -6.69
CA ASP A 79 8.03 -11.00 -6.10
C ASP A 79 9.53 -11.25 -6.35
N ASP A 80 10.20 -10.38 -7.13
CA ASP A 80 11.63 -10.48 -7.41
C ASP A 80 12.48 -10.19 -6.17
N ALA A 81 13.28 -11.17 -5.77
CA ALA A 81 14.23 -11.04 -4.66
C ALA A 81 15.64 -11.52 -5.05
N TYR A 82 16.01 -11.35 -6.32
CA TYR A 82 17.35 -11.63 -6.83
C TYR A 82 18.37 -10.59 -6.37
N ASP A 83 19.66 -10.93 -6.43
CA ASP A 83 20.74 -10.06 -5.94
C ASP A 83 20.68 -8.66 -6.56
N PHE A 84 20.42 -8.55 -7.87
CA PHE A 84 20.34 -7.27 -8.59
C PHE A 84 19.31 -6.29 -7.97
N VAL A 85 18.25 -6.79 -7.33
CA VAL A 85 17.25 -5.97 -6.63
C VAL A 85 17.88 -5.29 -5.40
N PHE A 86 18.68 -6.03 -4.63
CA PHE A 86 19.40 -5.49 -3.47
C PHE A 86 20.52 -4.54 -3.87
N GLU A 87 21.17 -4.78 -5.01
CA GLU A 87 22.10 -3.82 -5.60
C GLU A 87 21.41 -2.49 -5.94
N ASN A 88 20.21 -2.56 -6.52
CA ASN A 88 19.40 -1.38 -6.78
C ASN A 88 19.00 -0.64 -5.50
N ILE A 89 18.62 -1.38 -4.44
CA ILE A 89 18.35 -0.80 -3.11
C ILE A 89 19.57 -0.01 -2.61
N MET A 90 20.79 -0.58 -2.67
CA MET A 90 22.01 0.14 -2.30
C MET A 90 22.15 1.45 -3.08
N LYS A 91 22.01 1.39 -4.41
CA LYS A 91 22.09 2.56 -5.30
C LYS A 91 21.06 3.64 -4.95
N TYR A 92 19.83 3.24 -4.64
CA TYR A 92 18.77 4.17 -4.24
C TYR A 92 19.08 4.85 -2.91
N PHE A 93 19.59 4.12 -1.90
CA PHE A 93 20.01 4.72 -0.65
C PHE A 93 21.19 5.67 -0.79
N THR A 94 22.22 5.29 -1.54
CA THR A 94 23.35 6.19 -1.85
C THR A 94 22.89 7.47 -2.53
N THR A 95 21.83 7.40 -3.35
CA THR A 95 21.21 8.58 -3.95
C THR A 95 20.45 9.40 -2.90
N SER A 96 19.63 8.76 -2.07
CA SER A 96 18.87 9.42 -1.00
C SER A 96 19.76 10.11 0.03
N LEU A 97 20.96 9.58 0.30
CA LEU A 97 21.96 10.22 1.17
C LEU A 97 22.43 11.59 0.67
N LYS A 98 22.32 11.85 -0.64
CA LYS A 98 22.67 13.15 -1.25
C LYS A 98 21.48 14.13 -1.29
N ASN A 99 20.31 13.71 -0.84
CA ASN A 99 19.11 14.53 -0.85
C ASN A 99 19.26 15.68 0.16
N LYS A 100 19.00 16.92 -0.30
CA LYS A 100 19.10 18.13 0.52
C LYS A 100 17.85 18.43 1.34
N ASN A 101 16.81 17.60 1.24
CA ASN A 101 15.59 17.76 2.03
C ASN A 101 15.90 17.62 3.54
N LYS A 102 15.46 18.61 4.33
CA LYS A 102 15.73 18.67 5.79
C LYS A 102 15.26 17.43 6.55
N HIS A 103 14.12 16.85 6.18
CA HIS A 103 13.60 15.65 6.82
C HIS A 103 14.44 14.41 6.49
N THR A 104 14.92 14.30 5.24
CA THR A 104 15.83 13.23 4.83
C THR A 104 17.18 13.33 5.56
N ILE A 105 17.74 14.53 5.66
CA ILE A 105 19.00 14.77 6.41
C ILE A 105 18.82 14.36 7.87
N ALA A 106 17.80 14.90 8.54
CA ALA A 106 17.51 14.59 9.95
C ALA A 106 17.24 13.10 10.17
N PHE A 107 16.59 12.40 9.23
CA PHE A 107 16.40 10.96 9.28
C PHE A 107 17.74 10.21 9.33
N PHE A 108 18.68 10.52 8.43
CA PHE A 108 19.96 9.81 8.38
C PHE A 108 20.87 10.16 9.56
N GLU A 109 20.79 11.38 10.09
CA GLU A 109 21.50 11.78 11.32
C GLU A 109 21.01 10.99 12.54
N ARG A 110 19.70 10.73 12.62
CA ARG A 110 19.09 9.93 13.70
C ARG A 110 19.25 8.42 13.51
N ASN A 111 19.58 7.95 12.31
CA ASN A 111 19.77 6.54 11.97
C ASN A 111 21.21 6.31 11.46
N ILE A 112 22.20 6.62 12.31
CA ILE A 112 23.62 6.66 11.92
C ILE A 112 24.15 5.33 11.36
N THR A 113 23.74 4.19 11.93
CA THR A 113 24.16 2.86 11.46
C THR A 113 23.70 2.61 10.02
N LEU A 114 22.48 3.05 9.69
CA LEU A 114 21.94 2.94 8.35
C LEU A 114 22.68 3.89 7.38
N LYS A 115 22.94 5.13 7.81
CA LYS A 115 23.75 6.11 7.05
C LYS A 115 25.14 5.57 6.71
N ILE A 116 25.88 5.07 7.71
CA ILE A 116 27.23 4.53 7.54
C ILE A 116 27.20 3.37 6.55
N PHE A 117 26.29 2.41 6.76
CA PHE A 117 26.22 1.21 5.93
C PHE A 117 26.02 1.53 4.45
N PHE A 118 25.02 2.35 4.11
CA PHE A 118 24.68 2.68 2.73
C PHE A 118 25.58 3.77 2.09
N SER A 119 26.47 4.38 2.88
CA SER A 119 27.47 5.34 2.38
C SER A 119 28.72 4.66 1.81
N ASP A 120 29.05 3.47 2.30
CA ASP A 120 30.22 2.70 1.85
C ASP A 120 29.84 1.74 0.71
N ARG A 121 30.48 1.90 -0.44
CA ARG A 121 30.25 1.05 -1.61
C ARG A 121 30.67 -0.40 -1.40
N ASN A 122 31.64 -0.65 -0.51
CA ASN A 122 32.13 -1.99 -0.19
C ASN A 122 31.08 -2.81 0.56
N ASN A 123 30.13 -2.16 1.25
CA ASN A 123 29.03 -2.84 1.94
C ASN A 123 28.02 -3.48 1.00
N LYS A 124 28.09 -3.23 -0.32
CA LYS A 124 27.27 -3.93 -1.32
C LYS A 124 27.45 -5.45 -1.21
N GLN A 125 28.71 -5.92 -1.25
CA GLN A 125 29.02 -7.33 -1.19
C GLN A 125 28.61 -7.93 0.17
N LEU A 126 28.90 -7.20 1.25
CA LEU A 126 28.48 -7.59 2.60
C LEU A 126 26.95 -7.70 2.73
N PHE A 127 26.18 -6.84 2.05
CA PHE A 127 24.72 -6.92 2.05
C PHE A 127 24.25 -8.23 1.42
N LEU A 128 24.77 -8.55 0.23
CA LEU A 128 24.44 -9.79 -0.49
C LEU A 128 24.85 -11.04 0.30
N GLU A 129 26.05 -11.04 0.89
CA GLU A 129 26.52 -12.14 1.73
C GLU A 129 25.63 -12.37 2.95
N LYS A 130 25.21 -11.30 3.63
CA LYS A 130 24.31 -11.40 4.78
C LYS A 130 22.97 -12.04 4.44
N ILE A 131 22.48 -11.88 3.21
CA ILE A 131 21.20 -12.43 2.77
C ILE A 131 21.35 -13.70 1.90
N GLY A 132 22.58 -14.18 1.67
CA GLY A 132 22.85 -15.31 0.78
C GLY A 132 22.15 -16.60 1.22
N ASN A 133 22.04 -16.82 2.53
CA ASN A 133 21.36 -17.98 3.12
C ASN A 133 19.89 -17.70 3.50
N ALA A 134 19.32 -16.58 3.07
CA ALA A 134 17.92 -16.27 3.33
C ALA A 134 17.01 -17.01 2.35
N THR A 135 15.88 -17.53 2.84
CA THR A 135 14.85 -18.10 1.97
C THR A 135 14.23 -17.01 1.07
N GLN A 136 13.59 -17.41 -0.04
CA GLN A 136 12.95 -16.45 -0.95
C GLN A 136 12.00 -15.49 -0.21
N ARG A 137 11.15 -16.03 0.67
CA ARG A 137 10.21 -15.23 1.48
C ARG A 137 10.92 -14.23 2.40
N GLU A 138 12.03 -14.63 3.01
CA GLU A 138 12.82 -13.75 3.87
C GLU A 138 13.52 -12.65 3.06
N ARG A 139 14.02 -12.98 1.87
CA ARG A 139 14.59 -11.99 0.95
C ARG A 139 13.54 -10.97 0.52
N ILE A 140 12.32 -11.42 0.18
CA ILE A 140 11.18 -10.54 -0.11
C ILE A 140 10.87 -9.62 1.08
N ALA A 141 10.83 -10.16 2.30
CA ALA A 141 10.58 -9.36 3.52
C ALA A 141 11.68 -8.30 3.76
N ILE A 142 12.96 -8.67 3.61
CA ILE A 142 14.10 -7.75 3.74
C ILE A 142 14.02 -6.66 2.66
N ARG A 143 13.74 -7.05 1.42
CA ARG A 143 13.57 -6.12 0.29
C ARG A 143 12.43 -5.13 0.58
N ASN A 144 11.26 -5.62 1.00
CA ASN A 144 10.09 -4.80 1.29
C ASN A 144 10.36 -3.79 2.42
N TYR A 145 11.10 -4.19 3.45
CA TYR A 145 11.53 -3.30 4.53
C TYR A 145 12.30 -2.09 4.00
N TYR A 146 13.30 -2.32 3.15
CA TYR A 146 14.14 -1.26 2.60
C TYR A 146 13.45 -0.42 1.53
N LEU A 147 12.66 -1.04 0.65
CA LEU A 147 11.88 -0.33 -0.35
C LEU A 147 10.81 0.57 0.28
N THR A 148 10.17 0.11 1.37
CA THR A 148 9.24 0.93 2.16
C THR A 148 9.92 2.21 2.64
N LEU A 149 11.10 2.08 3.24
CA LEU A 149 11.86 3.25 3.68
C LEU A 149 12.26 4.16 2.51
N LEU A 150 12.73 3.60 1.38
CA LEU A 150 13.11 4.39 0.20
C LEU A 150 11.93 5.17 -0.39
N HIS A 151 10.73 4.60 -0.36
CA HIS A 151 9.50 5.25 -0.77
C HIS A 151 9.13 6.40 0.15
N GLN A 152 9.21 6.20 1.47
CA GLN A 152 8.98 7.24 2.47
C GLN A 152 10.01 8.38 2.40
N LEU A 153 11.25 8.08 2.02
CA LEU A 153 12.28 9.08 1.73
C LEU A 153 12.03 9.85 0.43
N ALA A 154 10.95 9.53 -0.29
CA ALA A 154 10.64 10.06 -1.62
C ALA A 154 11.84 9.96 -2.57
N SER A 155 12.57 8.84 -2.52
CA SER A 155 13.74 8.63 -3.38
C SER A 155 13.33 8.77 -4.85
N ILE A 156 13.85 9.80 -5.52
CA ILE A 156 13.42 10.20 -6.88
C ILE A 156 13.46 9.02 -7.86
N ASN A 157 14.50 8.19 -7.73
CA ASN A 157 14.74 7.05 -8.62
C ASN A 157 13.81 5.85 -8.37
N TYR A 158 13.17 5.78 -7.19
CA TYR A 158 12.28 4.69 -6.84
C TYR A 158 10.80 5.12 -6.81
N LYS A 159 10.48 6.36 -6.43
CA LYS A 159 9.10 6.83 -6.24
C LYS A 159 8.22 6.60 -7.48
N LYS A 160 8.74 6.85 -8.68
CA LYS A 160 8.01 6.65 -9.94
C LYS A 160 7.83 5.18 -10.33
N LYS A 161 8.61 4.29 -9.74
CA LYS A 161 8.64 2.84 -10.00
C LYS A 161 8.16 2.04 -8.79
N SER A 162 7.57 2.72 -7.81
CA SER A 162 7.33 2.15 -6.49
C SER A 162 6.19 1.15 -6.56
N HIS A 163 6.41 -0.02 -5.95
CA HIS A 163 5.38 -1.02 -5.71
C HIS A 163 4.52 -0.67 -4.48
N LEU A 164 4.50 0.60 -4.06
CA LEU A 164 4.01 0.96 -2.74
C LEU A 164 2.93 2.03 -2.81
N VAL A 165 1.90 1.84 -2.01
CA VAL A 165 0.81 2.78 -1.80
C VAL A 165 0.93 3.36 -0.38
N SER A 166 1.06 4.68 -0.29
CA SER A 166 1.03 5.37 1.01
C SER A 166 -0.40 5.50 1.51
N THR A 167 -0.61 5.13 2.76
CA THR A 167 -1.85 5.34 3.54
C THR A 167 -1.50 5.99 4.88
N SER A 168 -2.49 6.48 5.62
CA SER A 168 -2.30 6.96 7.00
C SER A 168 -3.17 6.17 7.96
N LYS A 169 -2.70 5.99 9.18
CA LYS A 169 -3.50 5.44 10.29
C LYS A 169 -4.44 6.48 10.91
N ASP A 170 -4.30 7.73 10.51
CA ASP A 170 -5.06 8.86 11.03
C ASP A 170 -5.87 9.49 9.90
N TYR A 171 -7.20 9.47 10.06
CA TYR A 171 -8.12 10.04 9.10
C TYR A 171 -7.82 11.53 8.81
N LYS A 172 -7.54 12.33 9.85
CA LYS A 172 -7.27 13.77 9.72
C LYS A 172 -5.94 14.05 9.03
N ILE A 173 -5.01 13.12 9.07
CA ILE A 173 -3.80 13.23 8.27
C ILE A 173 -4.10 12.86 6.81
N ALA A 174 -4.82 11.77 6.54
CA ALA A 174 -5.21 11.41 5.18
C ALA A 174 -6.04 12.50 4.49
N GLU A 175 -6.96 13.13 5.22
CA GLU A 175 -7.77 14.27 4.77
C GLU A 175 -6.90 15.45 4.30
N LYS A 176 -5.75 15.71 4.94
CA LYS A 176 -4.81 16.77 4.51
C LYS A 176 -4.09 16.45 3.20
N PHE A 177 -3.95 15.16 2.87
CA PHE A 177 -3.37 14.71 1.61
C PHE A 177 -4.42 14.51 0.52
N ALA A 178 -5.68 14.37 0.89
CA ALA A 178 -6.80 14.28 -0.02
C ALA A 178 -7.06 15.64 -0.67
N LYS A 179 -7.38 15.63 -1.97
CA LYS A 179 -8.03 16.79 -2.60
C LYS A 179 -9.54 16.65 -2.52
N GLU A 180 -10.06 15.47 -2.85
CA GLU A 180 -11.50 15.27 -3.06
C GLU A 180 -12.01 13.96 -2.48
N VAL A 181 -11.17 12.92 -2.42
CA VAL A 181 -11.62 11.58 -2.04
C VAL A 181 -10.75 10.94 -0.97
N ILE A 182 -11.37 10.11 -0.12
CA ILE A 182 -10.69 9.27 0.87
C ILE A 182 -11.18 7.84 0.72
N LEU A 183 -10.26 6.92 0.47
CA LEU A 183 -10.50 5.49 0.61
C LEU A 183 -10.43 5.13 2.09
N HIS A 184 -11.49 4.50 2.60
CA HIS A 184 -11.54 3.91 3.92
C HIS A 184 -11.23 2.43 3.79
N CYS A 185 -10.20 1.96 4.49
CA CYS A 185 -9.69 0.61 4.37
C CYS A 185 -9.29 0.05 5.73
N TRP A 186 -8.97 -1.24 5.77
CA TRP A 186 -8.29 -1.86 6.90
C TRP A 186 -7.19 -2.79 6.44
N GLN A 187 -6.34 -3.19 7.37
CA GLN A 187 -5.41 -4.29 7.15
C GLN A 187 -5.35 -5.18 8.39
N PRO A 188 -5.18 -6.49 8.23
CA PRO A 188 -4.78 -7.37 9.32
C PRO A 188 -3.42 -6.96 9.90
N ILE A 189 -3.27 -7.02 11.22
CA ILE A 189 -1.97 -6.80 11.84
C ILE A 189 -1.15 -8.10 11.72
N GLN A 190 -0.23 -8.13 10.75
CA GLN A 190 0.75 -9.21 10.64
C GLN A 190 1.91 -8.98 11.64
N MET A 191 2.25 -10.00 12.42
CA MET A 191 3.41 -9.98 13.33
C MET A 191 4.67 -10.49 12.63
N GLU A 192 5.23 -9.77 11.67
CA GLU A 192 6.54 -10.13 11.15
C GLU A 192 7.66 -9.64 12.09
N ARG A 193 8.18 -10.58 12.87
CA ARG A 193 9.20 -10.34 13.89
C ARG A 193 10.59 -10.28 13.25
N ASN A 194 11.19 -9.09 13.26
CA ASN A 194 12.64 -8.84 13.30
C ASN A 194 13.54 -9.55 12.25
N ILE A 195 13.06 -9.79 11.02
CA ILE A 195 13.88 -10.40 9.96
C ILE A 195 15.20 -9.64 9.71
N ILE A 196 15.15 -8.31 9.78
CA ILE A 196 16.32 -7.42 9.64
C ILE A 196 17.36 -7.69 10.74
N LYS A 197 16.91 -7.95 11.97
CA LYS A 197 17.82 -8.27 13.09
C LYS A 197 18.41 -9.68 12.94
N LYS A 198 17.64 -10.66 12.45
CA LYS A 198 18.12 -12.02 12.18
C LYS A 198 19.38 -12.00 11.31
N TYR A 199 19.38 -11.20 10.24
CA TYR A 199 20.50 -11.07 9.31
C TYR A 199 21.51 -9.97 9.68
N LYS A 200 21.41 -9.39 10.87
CA LYS A 200 22.28 -8.30 11.36
C LYS A 200 22.38 -7.15 10.33
N LEU A 201 21.28 -6.85 9.66
CA LEU A 201 21.19 -5.80 8.67
C LEU A 201 20.89 -4.45 9.36
N PRO A 202 21.27 -3.31 8.75
CA PRO A 202 20.98 -2.00 9.33
C PRO A 202 19.47 -1.77 9.43
N HIS A 203 19.00 -1.48 10.63
CA HIS A 203 17.61 -1.11 10.88
C HIS A 203 17.50 0.38 11.18
N TYR A 204 16.30 0.93 11.05
CA TYR A 204 15.96 2.29 11.48
C TYR A 204 14.95 2.25 12.64
N SER A 205 15.04 3.23 13.53
CA SER A 205 14.13 3.40 14.67
C SER A 205 13.16 4.56 14.50
N VAL A 206 13.46 5.49 13.59
CA VAL A 206 12.70 6.72 13.35
C VAL A 206 12.37 6.82 11.88
N LEU A 207 11.13 7.20 11.55
CA LEU A 207 10.69 7.43 10.16
C LEU A 207 11.00 8.86 9.69
N PRO A 208 11.24 9.10 8.38
CA PRO A 208 11.50 10.43 7.85
C PRO A 208 10.37 11.44 8.11
N TYR A 209 9.12 10.96 8.06
CA TYR A 209 7.91 11.75 8.23
C TYR A 209 6.96 11.12 9.25
N ASP A 210 7.43 10.82 10.46
CA ASP A 210 6.64 10.12 11.49
C ASP A 210 5.31 10.83 11.85
N TYR A 211 5.25 12.16 11.71
CA TYR A 211 4.04 12.94 11.91
C TYR A 211 2.93 12.65 10.89
N GLN A 212 3.26 12.05 9.73
CA GLN A 212 2.27 11.65 8.72
C GLN A 212 1.55 10.35 9.09
N LYS A 213 2.01 9.65 10.14
CA LYS A 213 1.46 8.36 10.59
C LYS A 213 1.30 7.37 9.43
N GLU A 214 2.24 7.44 8.50
CA GLU A 214 2.20 6.67 7.26
C GLU A 214 2.22 5.18 7.57
N LEU A 215 1.38 4.45 6.86
CA LEU A 215 1.53 3.04 6.65
C LEU A 215 1.56 2.76 5.16
N THR A 216 2.58 2.02 4.75
CA THR A 216 2.81 1.72 3.35
C THR A 216 2.31 0.32 3.03
N ILE A 217 1.50 0.18 1.99
CA ILE A 217 1.00 -1.11 1.50
C ILE A 217 1.81 -1.52 0.26
N ILE A 218 2.19 -2.80 0.18
CA ILE A 218 2.86 -3.39 -0.97
C ILE A 218 1.83 -3.75 -2.05
N GLY A 219 2.15 -3.45 -3.31
CA GLY A 219 1.33 -3.71 -4.49
C GLY A 219 0.19 -2.71 -4.65
N GLY A 220 -0.76 -2.73 -3.72
CA GLY A 220 -1.98 -1.94 -3.80
C GLY A 220 -2.94 -2.25 -2.66
N ILE A 221 -3.96 -1.43 -2.53
CA ILE A 221 -5.11 -1.71 -1.67
C ILE A 221 -6.04 -2.61 -2.47
N LEU A 222 -6.07 -3.90 -2.13
CA LEU A 222 -7.00 -4.84 -2.74
C LEU A 222 -8.45 -4.49 -2.36
N PRO A 223 -9.42 -4.70 -3.27
CA PRO A 223 -10.81 -4.31 -3.05
C PRO A 223 -11.44 -5.03 -1.85
N HIS A 224 -10.97 -6.24 -1.55
CA HIS A 224 -11.37 -7.05 -0.39
C HIS A 224 -11.13 -6.34 0.96
N PHE A 225 -10.25 -5.34 1.00
CA PHE A 225 -9.89 -4.57 2.21
C PHE A 225 -10.37 -3.11 2.19
N ILE A 226 -11.24 -2.74 1.24
CA ILE A 226 -11.82 -1.40 1.13
C ILE A 226 -13.22 -1.43 1.76
N SER A 227 -13.47 -0.59 2.76
CA SER A 227 -14.79 -0.46 3.38
C SER A 227 -15.68 0.53 2.64
N GLY A 228 -15.09 1.53 1.99
CA GLY A 228 -15.84 2.46 1.15
C GLY A 228 -15.00 3.63 0.64
N LEU A 229 -15.64 4.45 -0.19
CA LEU A 229 -15.12 5.69 -0.75
C LEU A 229 -15.88 6.88 -0.17
N GLU A 230 -15.17 7.84 0.38
CA GLU A 230 -15.73 9.13 0.80
C GLU A 230 -15.41 10.21 -0.24
N ILE A 231 -16.41 11.01 -0.60
CA ILE A 231 -16.24 12.25 -1.36
C ILE A 231 -16.38 13.42 -0.39
N ILE A 232 -15.27 14.08 -0.08
CA ILE A 232 -15.17 15.06 1.01
C ILE A 232 -16.12 16.24 0.80
N LYS A 233 -16.16 16.77 -0.43
CA LYS A 233 -16.90 18.00 -0.75
C LYS A 233 -18.41 17.82 -0.57
N THR A 234 -18.95 16.68 -0.99
CA THR A 234 -20.37 16.35 -0.88
C THR A 234 -20.73 15.66 0.43
N LYS A 235 -19.71 15.20 1.19
CA LYS A 235 -19.85 14.35 2.39
C LYS A 235 -20.60 13.05 2.11
N GLU A 236 -20.51 12.58 0.87
CA GLU A 236 -21.08 11.31 0.47
C GLU A 236 -20.12 10.18 0.83
N PHE A 237 -20.69 9.09 1.33
CA PHE A 237 -19.94 7.88 1.62
C PHE A 237 -20.58 6.72 0.86
N TYR A 238 -19.78 6.05 0.05
CA TYR A 238 -20.17 4.90 -0.74
C TYR A 238 -19.56 3.65 -0.11
N PRO A 239 -20.33 2.89 0.68
CA PRO A 239 -19.85 1.64 1.27
C PRO A 239 -19.58 0.61 0.17
N ASN A 240 -18.57 -0.23 0.39
CA ASN A 240 -18.30 -1.36 -0.50
C ASN A 240 -19.53 -2.29 -0.52
N PRO A 241 -20.13 -2.54 -1.70
CA PRO A 241 -21.38 -3.28 -1.80
C PRO A 241 -21.25 -4.74 -1.29
N ASN A 242 -20.04 -5.30 -1.30
CA ASN A 242 -19.79 -6.66 -0.83
C ASN A 242 -20.01 -6.82 0.68
N ILE A 243 -20.03 -5.73 1.45
CA ILE A 243 -20.42 -5.74 2.87
C ILE A 243 -21.88 -6.18 3.06
N PHE A 244 -22.73 -6.00 2.06
CA PHE A 244 -24.16 -6.28 2.16
C PHE A 244 -24.55 -7.69 1.73
N ILE A 245 -23.64 -8.50 1.16
CA ILE A 245 -23.97 -9.80 0.56
C ILE A 245 -24.21 -10.85 1.64
N ASN A 246 -23.22 -11.04 2.52
CA ASN A 246 -23.18 -12.07 3.54
C ASN A 246 -23.05 -11.45 4.94
N ASP A 247 -23.34 -12.25 5.97
CA ASP A 247 -23.11 -11.83 7.34
C ASP A 247 -21.60 -11.82 7.64
N ILE A 248 -21.13 -10.70 8.19
CA ILE A 248 -19.71 -10.45 8.41
C ILE A 248 -19.19 -11.24 9.62
N THR A 249 -18.03 -11.87 9.46
CA THR A 249 -17.31 -12.65 10.47
C THR A 249 -15.88 -12.12 10.67
N ASN A 250 -15.14 -12.65 11.65
CA ASN A 250 -13.72 -12.31 11.84
C ASN A 250 -12.88 -12.62 10.59
N GLU A 251 -13.19 -13.71 9.88
CA GLU A 251 -12.44 -14.14 8.69
C GLU A 251 -12.44 -13.07 7.60
N HIS A 252 -13.56 -12.36 7.41
CA HIS A 252 -13.66 -11.27 6.44
C HIS A 252 -12.69 -10.12 6.74
N PHE A 253 -12.36 -9.90 8.01
CA PHE A 253 -11.40 -8.87 8.40
C PHE A 253 -9.95 -9.33 8.29
N LEU A 254 -9.70 -10.64 8.38
CA LEU A 254 -8.37 -11.25 8.26
C LEU A 254 -7.99 -11.54 6.80
N ASN A 255 -8.94 -12.01 6.00
CA ASN A 255 -8.72 -12.49 4.63
C ASN A 255 -9.33 -11.55 3.57
N GLY A 256 -10.19 -10.62 3.99
CA GLY A 256 -10.89 -9.68 3.11
C GLY A 256 -12.35 -10.07 2.85
N LEU A 257 -13.13 -9.12 2.33
CA LEU A 257 -14.50 -9.35 1.87
C LEU A 257 -14.51 -10.33 0.70
N GLU A 258 -15.55 -11.16 0.62
CA GLU A 258 -15.79 -11.99 -0.56
C GLU A 258 -16.24 -11.11 -1.72
N ILE A 259 -15.57 -11.21 -2.86
CA ILE A 259 -15.90 -10.46 -4.08
C ILE A 259 -16.01 -11.48 -5.21
N ASP A 260 -17.11 -11.42 -5.96
CA ASP A 260 -17.25 -12.22 -7.17
C ASP A 260 -16.33 -11.66 -8.26
N GLN A 261 -15.21 -12.33 -8.48
CA GLN A 261 -14.18 -11.97 -9.45
C GLN A 261 -14.44 -12.58 -10.85
N SER A 262 -15.63 -13.15 -11.11
CA SER A 262 -15.94 -13.78 -12.41
C SER A 262 -15.81 -12.85 -13.62
N ASN A 263 -16.00 -11.54 -13.42
CA ASN A 263 -15.86 -10.53 -14.47
C ASN A 263 -14.57 -9.69 -14.35
N PHE A 264 -13.60 -10.11 -13.52
CA PHE A 264 -12.39 -9.35 -13.21
C PHE A 264 -11.61 -8.97 -14.47
N ASP A 265 -11.33 -9.93 -15.35
CA ASP A 265 -10.50 -9.71 -16.54
C ASP A 265 -11.11 -8.67 -17.48
N ASN A 266 -12.44 -8.69 -17.66
CA ASN A 266 -13.11 -7.68 -18.48
C ASN A 266 -13.05 -6.29 -17.84
N ILE A 267 -13.26 -6.21 -16.53
CA ILE A 267 -13.26 -4.93 -15.81
C ILE A 267 -11.86 -4.34 -15.75
N VAL A 268 -10.84 -5.15 -15.44
CA VAL A 268 -9.46 -4.65 -15.34
C VAL A 268 -8.90 -4.21 -16.69
N ASN A 269 -9.25 -4.91 -17.78
CA ASN A 269 -8.90 -4.48 -19.15
C ASN A 269 -9.61 -3.19 -19.58
N SER A 270 -10.68 -2.81 -18.86
CA SER A 270 -11.36 -1.52 -19.08
C SER A 270 -10.74 -0.36 -18.28
N THR A 271 -9.80 -0.63 -17.35
CA THR A 271 -9.07 0.41 -16.62
C THR A 271 -7.76 0.79 -17.32
N ASN A 272 -7.03 1.74 -16.77
CA ASN A 272 -5.72 2.13 -17.31
C ASN A 272 -4.55 1.36 -16.67
N TYR A 273 -4.82 0.38 -15.81
CA TYR A 273 -3.79 -0.52 -15.30
C TYR A 273 -3.21 -1.39 -16.42
N LYS A 274 -1.90 -1.53 -16.43
CA LYS A 274 -1.14 -2.31 -17.43
C LYS A 274 -0.72 -3.68 -16.92
N ILE A 275 -0.58 -3.79 -15.60
CA ILE A 275 -0.20 -5.02 -14.89
C ILE A 275 -1.15 -5.13 -13.70
N THR A 276 -1.45 -6.35 -13.27
CA THR A 276 -2.36 -6.62 -12.15
C THR A 276 -1.66 -7.40 -11.05
N LEU A 277 -2.40 -7.63 -9.96
CA LEU A 277 -1.91 -8.34 -8.79
C LEU A 277 -2.82 -9.52 -8.53
N GLU A 278 -2.20 -10.63 -8.18
CA GLU A 278 -2.88 -11.81 -7.63
C GLU A 278 -2.28 -12.15 -6.26
N THR A 279 -3.09 -12.80 -5.43
CA THR A 279 -2.67 -13.26 -4.11
C THR A 279 -3.44 -14.50 -3.73
N ASP A 280 -2.79 -15.40 -3.00
CA ASP A 280 -3.42 -16.53 -2.30
C ASP A 280 -3.71 -16.21 -0.83
N GLY A 281 -3.57 -14.93 -0.43
CA GLY A 281 -3.68 -14.46 0.96
C GLY A 281 -2.36 -14.47 1.73
N ILE A 282 -1.32 -15.13 1.21
CA ILE A 282 0.01 -15.21 1.82
C ILE A 282 1.04 -14.49 0.93
N ASP A 283 1.11 -14.88 -0.33
CA ASP A 283 2.03 -14.36 -1.32
C ASP A 283 1.29 -13.46 -2.31
N ILE A 284 2.02 -12.53 -2.93
CA ILE A 284 1.50 -11.59 -3.93
C ILE A 284 2.44 -11.64 -5.14
N TRP A 285 1.88 -11.79 -6.33
CA TRP A 285 2.64 -11.79 -7.59
C TRP A 285 1.97 -10.91 -8.65
N GLU A 286 2.75 -10.52 -9.66
CA GLU A 286 2.27 -9.75 -10.80
C GLU A 286 1.65 -10.69 -11.85
N ARG A 287 0.48 -10.31 -12.38
CA ARG A 287 -0.18 -10.94 -13.53
C ARG A 287 -0.30 -9.94 -14.68
#